data_AF-A0A4Y9T9C3-F1
#
_entry.id   AF-A0A4Y9T9C3-F1
#
_cell.length_a   1.000
_cell.length_b   1.000
_cell.length_c   1.000
_cell.angle_alpha   90.00
_cell.angle_beta   90.00
_cell.angle_gamma   90.00
#
_symmetry.space_group_name_H-M   'P 1'
#
loop_
_entity.id
_entity.type
_entity.pdbx_description
1 polymer ?
#
loop_
_entity_poly.entity_id
_entity_poly.type
_entity_poly.pdbx_seq_one_letter_code
_entity_poly.pdbx_strand_id
1 'polypeptide(L)'
;MNHPNFVSPDLIRQRFSKAMSDMYRVEVPLYVALMELVEQTNRHVLDSDPQVARQLNSTGEIERLDLERHGAIRVGTAAELATLARLFAVMGMQPVGYYDLTPAGVPVHSTAFRAVHEEALQVSPFRVFTSLLRLELIEDPELRAFAQSTLDKRSIFTPTALTLIDCAETQGGLTEAQARDFVVHALETFRWHHSAT
;
A
#
# COMPACT_ATOMS: atom_id res chain seq x y z
N MET A 1 -15.57 -1.52 32.15
CA MET A 1 -14.90 -0.57 31.25
C MET A 1 -15.29 -0.98 29.83
N ASN A 2 -15.94 -0.12 29.05
CA ASN A 2 -16.25 -0.44 27.66
C ASN A 2 -14.92 -0.54 26.91
N HIS A 3 -14.57 -1.74 26.44
CA HIS A 3 -13.50 -1.84 25.46
C HIS A 3 -13.95 -1.07 24.22
N PRO A 4 -13.18 -0.08 23.74
CA PRO A 4 -13.51 0.59 22.50
C PRO A 4 -13.62 -0.45 21.38
N ASN A 5 -14.72 -0.39 20.62
CA ASN A 5 -14.91 -1.23 19.43
C ASN A 5 -13.94 -0.74 18.34
N PHE A 6 -12.72 -1.28 18.33
CA PHE A 6 -11.75 -1.03 17.29
C PHE A 6 -12.06 -1.84 16.02
N VAL A 7 -11.76 -1.24 14.87
CA VAL A 7 -11.85 -1.92 13.58
C VAL A 7 -10.64 -2.83 13.42
N SER A 8 -10.84 -4.04 12.89
CA SER A 8 -9.73 -4.93 12.54
C SER A 8 -8.79 -4.24 11.53
N PRO A 9 -7.46 -4.30 11.73
CA PRO A 9 -6.49 -3.81 10.76
C PRO A 9 -6.70 -4.38 9.35
N ASP A 10 -7.25 -5.59 9.24
CA ASP A 10 -7.55 -6.25 7.97
C ASP A 10 -8.66 -5.55 7.19
N LEU A 11 -9.68 -5.06 7.90
CA LEU A 11 -10.75 -4.27 7.30
C LEU A 11 -10.26 -2.87 6.92
N ILE A 12 -9.37 -2.27 7.73
CA ILE A 12 -8.74 -0.99 7.36
C ILE A 12 -7.92 -1.17 6.07
N ARG A 13 -7.14 -2.25 5.97
CA ARG A 13 -6.37 -2.61 4.76
C ARG A 13 -7.25 -2.85 3.55
N GLN A 14 -8.37 -3.56 3.71
CA GLN A 14 -9.34 -3.80 2.63
C GLN A 14 -9.93 -2.48 2.13
N ARG A 15 -10.37 -1.60 3.04
CA ARG A 15 -10.90 -0.27 2.73
C ARG A 15 -9.85 0.60 2.02
N PHE A 16 -8.61 0.59 2.49
CA PHE A 16 -7.52 1.32 1.88
C PHE A 16 -7.18 0.82 0.46
N SER A 17 -7.08 -0.51 0.26
CA SER A 17 -6.88 -1.12 -1.06
C SER A 17 -7.96 -0.70 -2.05
N LYS A 18 -9.23 -0.74 -1.61
CA LYS A 18 -10.36 -0.29 -2.42
C LYS A 18 -10.27 1.19 -2.75
N ALA A 19 -9.98 2.04 -1.77
CA ALA A 19 -9.86 3.49 -1.97
C ALA A 19 -8.71 3.84 -2.94
N MET A 20 -7.56 3.18 -2.81
CA MET A 20 -6.43 3.28 -3.75
C MET A 20 -6.84 2.88 -5.16
N SER A 21 -7.53 1.76 -5.31
CA SER A 21 -8.01 1.30 -6.62
C SER A 21 -9.02 2.26 -7.24
N ASP A 22 -9.91 2.83 -6.44
CA ASP A 22 -10.95 3.75 -6.92
C ASP A 22 -10.31 5.09 -7.33
N MET A 23 -9.33 5.58 -6.57
CA MET A 23 -8.49 6.73 -6.96
C MET A 23 -7.74 6.47 -8.27
N TYR A 24 -7.05 5.33 -8.38
CA TYR A 24 -6.25 5.00 -9.56
C TYR A 24 -7.09 4.79 -10.84
N ARG A 25 -8.34 4.30 -10.70
CA ARG A 25 -9.30 4.23 -11.81
C ARG A 25 -9.65 5.61 -12.37
N VAL A 26 -9.75 6.62 -11.52
CA VAL A 26 -10.02 8.00 -11.94
C VAL A 26 -8.80 8.61 -12.61
N GLU A 27 -7.59 8.33 -12.09
CA GLU A 27 -6.34 8.91 -12.59
C GLU A 27 -5.84 8.25 -13.89
N VAL A 28 -6.09 6.94 -14.10
CA VAL A 28 -5.56 6.17 -15.23
C VAL A 28 -6.68 5.38 -15.93
N PRO A 29 -7.31 5.92 -17.00
CA PRO A 29 -8.45 5.27 -17.67
C PRO A 29 -8.17 3.85 -18.18
N LEU A 30 -6.95 3.57 -18.65
CA LEU A 30 -6.56 2.24 -19.13
C LEU A 30 -6.55 1.18 -18.02
N TYR A 31 -6.46 1.59 -16.76
CA TYR A 31 -6.61 0.67 -15.63
C TYR A 31 -8.02 0.08 -15.56
N VAL A 32 -9.06 0.83 -15.93
CA VAL A 32 -10.45 0.33 -15.98
C VAL A 32 -10.57 -0.79 -17.02
N ALA A 33 -10.07 -0.57 -18.24
CA ALA A 33 -10.09 -1.56 -19.30
C ALA A 33 -9.32 -2.83 -18.92
N LEU A 34 -8.18 -2.70 -18.22
CA LEU A 34 -7.43 -3.83 -17.70
C LEU A 34 -8.25 -4.64 -16.68
N MET A 35 -8.95 -3.97 -15.75
CA MET A 35 -9.76 -4.65 -14.75
C MET A 35 -10.92 -5.44 -15.38
N GLU A 36 -11.57 -4.88 -16.41
CA GLU A 36 -12.62 -5.58 -17.16
C GLU A 36 -12.07 -6.82 -17.87
N LEU A 37 -10.88 -6.73 -18.48
CA LEU A 37 -10.23 -7.86 -19.12
C LEU A 37 -9.85 -8.96 -18.13
N VAL A 38 -9.36 -8.58 -16.94
CA VAL A 38 -9.04 -9.53 -15.85
C VAL A 38 -10.31 -10.25 -15.39
N GLU A 39 -11.41 -9.52 -15.17
CA GLU A 39 -12.69 -10.13 -14.76
C GLU A 39 -13.20 -11.13 -15.79
N GLN A 40 -13.16 -10.78 -17.08
CA GLN A 40 -13.56 -11.66 -18.18
C GLN A 40 -12.68 -12.91 -18.26
N THR A 41 -11.37 -12.74 -18.12
CA THR A 41 -10.41 -13.84 -18.16
C THR A 41 -10.60 -14.78 -16.97
N ASN A 42 -10.76 -14.24 -15.76
CA ASN A 42 -11.02 -15.02 -14.55
C ASN A 42 -12.28 -15.87 -14.71
N ARG A 43 -13.38 -15.25 -15.18
CA ARG A 43 -14.64 -15.95 -15.42
C ARG A 43 -14.47 -17.07 -16.44
N HIS A 44 -13.82 -16.79 -17.57
CA HIS A 44 -13.59 -17.80 -18.60
C HIS A 44 -12.80 -19.00 -18.08
N VAL A 45 -11.75 -18.78 -17.29
CA VAL A 45 -10.95 -19.85 -16.68
C VAL A 45 -11.77 -20.66 -15.69
N LEU A 46 -12.54 -20.00 -14.81
CA LEU A 46 -13.39 -20.67 -13.82
C LEU A 46 -14.48 -21.52 -14.48
N ASP A 47 -15.05 -21.05 -15.60
CA ASP A 47 -16.07 -21.78 -16.36
C ASP A 47 -15.47 -22.96 -17.15
N SER A 48 -14.24 -22.80 -17.66
CA SER A 48 -13.60 -23.78 -18.56
C SER A 48 -12.78 -24.84 -17.83
N ASP A 49 -12.32 -24.56 -16.60
CA ASP A 49 -11.54 -25.50 -15.78
C ASP A 49 -12.12 -25.70 -14.37
N PRO A 50 -12.96 -26.73 -14.19
CA PRO A 50 -13.54 -27.07 -12.89
C PRO A 50 -12.52 -27.50 -11.82
N GLN A 51 -11.29 -27.86 -12.18
CA GLN A 51 -10.26 -28.16 -11.18
C GLN A 51 -9.77 -26.87 -10.51
N VAL A 52 -9.49 -25.83 -11.31
CA VAL A 52 -9.10 -24.50 -10.79
C VAL A 52 -10.19 -23.93 -9.90
N ALA A 53 -11.45 -23.97 -10.32
CA ALA A 53 -12.57 -23.49 -9.51
C ALA A 53 -12.67 -24.24 -8.17
N ARG A 54 -12.53 -25.57 -8.15
CA ARG A 54 -12.55 -26.36 -6.91
C ARG A 54 -11.38 -26.01 -5.98
N GLN A 55 -10.19 -25.82 -6.53
CA GLN A 55 -9.02 -25.44 -5.75
C GLN A 55 -9.24 -24.09 -5.07
N LEU A 56 -9.65 -23.06 -5.82
CA LEU A 56 -9.87 -21.71 -5.28
C LEU A 56 -11.01 -21.66 -4.26
N ASN A 57 -12.04 -22.48 -4.43
CA ASN A 57 -13.08 -22.65 -3.40
C ASN A 57 -12.52 -23.32 -2.14
N SER A 58 -11.68 -24.35 -2.28
CA SER A 58 -11.12 -25.06 -1.13
C SER A 58 -10.14 -24.22 -0.30
N THR A 59 -9.46 -23.26 -0.93
CA THR A 59 -8.51 -22.35 -0.28
C THR A 59 -9.15 -21.03 0.16
N GLY A 60 -10.43 -20.79 -0.18
CA GLY A 60 -11.13 -19.52 0.06
C GLY A 60 -10.67 -18.36 -0.85
N GLU A 61 -9.67 -18.57 -1.70
CA GLU A 61 -9.07 -17.54 -2.55
C GLU A 61 -10.05 -16.97 -3.57
N ILE A 62 -11.09 -17.73 -3.91
CA ILE A 62 -12.18 -17.27 -4.76
C ILE A 62 -12.85 -15.99 -4.22
N GLU A 63 -12.90 -15.80 -2.90
CA GLU A 63 -13.53 -14.65 -2.26
C GLU A 63 -12.70 -13.37 -2.37
N ARG A 64 -11.37 -13.51 -2.49
CA ARG A 64 -10.42 -12.38 -2.54
C ARG A 64 -9.88 -12.07 -3.93
N LEU A 65 -10.08 -12.96 -4.90
CA LEU A 65 -9.44 -12.89 -6.23
C LEU A 65 -9.68 -11.54 -6.93
N ASP A 66 -10.91 -11.02 -6.91
CA ASP A 66 -11.27 -9.76 -7.56
C ASP A 66 -10.74 -8.50 -6.83
N LEU A 67 -10.34 -8.68 -5.56
CA LEU A 67 -9.80 -7.64 -4.70
C LEU A 67 -8.27 -7.66 -4.64
N GLU A 68 -7.63 -8.74 -5.10
CA GLU A 68 -6.20 -8.95 -4.99
C GLU A 68 -5.42 -7.98 -5.87
N ARG A 69 -4.63 -7.12 -5.22
CA ARG A 69 -3.88 -6.02 -5.86
C ARG A 69 -2.56 -5.81 -5.15
N HIS A 70 -1.59 -5.26 -5.87
CA HIS A 70 -0.39 -4.70 -5.27
C HIS A 70 -0.15 -3.28 -5.77
N GLY A 71 0.31 -2.41 -4.89
CA GLY A 71 0.83 -1.08 -5.22
C GLY A 71 2.34 -1.08 -5.29
N ALA A 72 2.91 -0.08 -5.96
CA ALA A 72 4.35 0.19 -5.94
C ALA A 72 4.58 1.69 -5.76
N ILE A 73 5.41 2.05 -4.78
CA ILE A 73 5.70 3.45 -4.43
C ILE A 73 7.20 3.64 -4.19
N ARG A 74 7.63 4.90 -4.25
CA ARG A 74 9.03 5.31 -4.04
C ARG A 74 9.09 6.45 -3.05
N VAL A 75 9.96 6.33 -2.05
CA VAL A 75 10.27 7.38 -1.08
C VAL A 75 11.73 7.81 -1.20
N GLY A 76 11.99 9.05 -0.82
CA GLY A 76 13.30 9.68 -0.96
C GLY A 76 14.14 9.65 0.31
N THR A 77 13.53 9.52 1.49
CA THR A 77 14.25 9.58 2.76
C THR A 77 13.95 8.40 3.68
N ALA A 78 14.91 8.10 4.57
CA ALA A 78 14.72 7.09 5.61
C ALA A 78 13.56 7.44 6.57
N ALA A 79 13.35 8.73 6.85
CA ALA A 79 12.25 9.20 7.69
C ALA A 79 10.88 8.96 7.04
N GLU A 80 10.77 9.17 5.72
CA GLU A 80 9.58 8.83 4.96
C GLU A 80 9.29 7.32 4.99
N LEU A 81 10.32 6.48 4.76
CA LEU A 81 10.16 5.02 4.83
C LEU A 81 9.73 4.55 6.23
N ALA A 82 10.35 5.10 7.29
CA ALA A 82 10.01 4.76 8.66
C ALA A 82 8.57 5.15 9.00
N THR A 83 8.11 6.31 8.53
CA THR A 83 6.74 6.76 8.74
C THR A 83 5.74 5.94 7.94
N LEU A 84 6.08 5.54 6.71
CA LEU A 84 5.27 4.59 5.93
C LEU A 84 5.18 3.23 6.63
N ALA A 85 6.24 2.75 7.27
CA ALA A 85 6.17 1.50 8.02
C ALA A 85 5.14 1.58 9.16
N ARG A 86 5.08 2.71 9.88
CA ARG A 86 4.07 2.97 10.91
C ARG A 86 2.66 3.09 10.32
N LEU A 87 2.52 3.82 9.21
CA LEU A 87 1.26 3.94 8.48
C LEU A 87 0.73 2.56 8.06
N PHE A 88 1.58 1.72 7.47
CA PHE A 88 1.23 0.36 7.04
C PHE A 88 0.94 -0.56 8.23
N ALA A 89 1.58 -0.36 9.39
CA ALA A 89 1.31 -1.13 10.60
C ALA A 89 -0.13 -0.92 11.13
N VAL A 90 -0.72 0.28 10.98
CA VAL A 90 -2.15 0.54 11.30
C VAL A 90 -3.08 -0.40 10.51
N MET A 91 -2.65 -0.82 9.33
CA MET A 91 -3.36 -1.74 8.44
C MET A 91 -2.89 -3.20 8.58
N GLY A 92 -2.13 -3.54 9.63
CA GLY A 92 -1.63 -4.90 9.83
C GLY A 92 -0.61 -5.35 8.78
N MET A 93 0.05 -4.40 8.11
CA MET A 93 1.05 -4.69 7.07
C MET A 93 2.46 -4.53 7.62
N GLN A 94 3.27 -5.56 7.46
CA GLN A 94 4.65 -5.63 7.94
C GLN A 94 5.64 -5.63 6.77
N PRO A 95 6.87 -5.12 6.92
CA PRO A 95 7.88 -5.19 5.88
C PRO A 95 8.35 -6.64 5.70
N VAL A 96 8.17 -7.20 4.51
CA VAL A 96 8.55 -8.57 4.18
C VAL A 96 9.51 -8.60 3.00
N GLY A 97 10.66 -9.23 3.23
CA GLY A 97 11.73 -9.35 2.23
C GLY A 97 12.56 -8.09 2.09
N TYR A 98 13.72 -8.26 1.46
CA TYR A 98 14.66 -7.21 1.13
C TYR A 98 15.08 -7.39 -0.33
N TYR A 99 15.00 -6.31 -1.10
CA TYR A 99 15.28 -6.32 -2.53
C TYR A 99 16.28 -5.20 -2.83
N ASP A 100 17.49 -5.57 -3.22
CA ASP A 100 18.50 -4.63 -3.70
C ASP A 100 18.43 -4.58 -5.23
N LEU A 101 18.04 -3.43 -5.80
CA LEU A 101 17.95 -3.24 -7.25
C LEU A 101 19.22 -2.59 -7.82
N THR A 102 20.21 -2.30 -6.98
CA THR A 102 21.49 -1.72 -7.44
C THR A 102 22.24 -2.61 -8.43
N PRO A 103 22.22 -3.96 -8.36
CA PRO A 103 22.83 -4.80 -9.40
C PRO A 103 22.17 -4.67 -10.78
N ALA A 104 20.93 -4.20 -10.83
CA ALA A 104 20.20 -3.91 -12.06
C ALA A 104 20.36 -2.45 -12.54
N GLY A 105 21.24 -1.67 -11.91
CA GLY A 105 21.50 -0.27 -12.26
C GLY A 105 20.42 0.71 -11.79
N VAL A 106 19.52 0.30 -10.89
CA VAL A 106 18.49 1.19 -10.32
C VAL A 106 18.93 1.61 -8.91
N PRO A 107 18.99 2.93 -8.58
CA PRO A 107 19.57 3.42 -7.33
C PRO A 107 18.57 3.31 -6.15
N VAL A 108 17.99 2.13 -5.94
CA VAL A 108 17.02 1.87 -4.87
C VAL A 108 17.25 0.51 -4.23
N HIS A 109 16.84 0.40 -2.96
CA HIS A 109 16.54 -0.88 -2.33
C HIS A 109 15.09 -0.86 -1.82
N SER A 110 14.50 -2.00 -1.49
CA SER A 110 13.04 -2.10 -1.26
C SER A 110 12.64 -3.21 -0.30
N THR A 111 11.40 -3.12 0.17
CA THR A 111 10.67 -4.17 0.89
C THR A 111 9.20 -4.19 0.43
N ALA A 112 8.46 -5.26 0.75
CA ALA A 112 7.01 -5.32 0.50
C ALA A 112 6.24 -5.28 1.81
N PHE A 113 5.40 -4.25 2.01
CA PHE A 113 4.49 -4.19 3.15
C PHE A 113 3.25 -5.04 2.86
N ARG A 114 2.96 -6.02 3.74
CA ARG A 114 1.79 -6.92 3.60
C ARG A 114 1.40 -7.59 4.91
N ALA A 115 0.19 -8.14 4.97
CA ALA A 115 -0.16 -9.10 6.01
C ALA A 115 0.67 -10.40 5.87
N VAL A 116 0.87 -11.11 6.98
CA VAL A 116 1.72 -12.32 7.04
C VAL A 116 0.98 -13.59 7.43
N HIS A 117 -0.17 -13.47 8.10
CA HIS A 117 -1.01 -14.61 8.47
C HIS A 117 -2.07 -14.89 7.40
N GLU A 118 -2.37 -16.17 7.20
CA GLU A 118 -3.32 -16.62 6.19
C GLU A 118 -4.71 -16.00 6.38
N GLU A 119 -5.26 -16.00 7.59
CA GLU A 119 -6.57 -15.39 7.91
C GLU A 119 -6.64 -13.91 7.50
N ALA A 120 -5.59 -13.14 7.81
CA ALA A 120 -5.49 -11.74 7.42
C ALA A 120 -5.39 -11.58 5.89
N LEU A 121 -4.64 -12.46 5.23
CA LEU A 121 -4.51 -12.48 3.77
C LEU A 121 -5.81 -12.89 3.07
N GLN A 122 -6.69 -13.66 3.71
CA GLN A 122 -8.02 -13.97 3.19
C GLN A 122 -8.91 -12.72 3.17
N VAL A 123 -8.89 -11.91 4.24
CA VAL A 123 -9.67 -10.66 4.29
C VAL A 123 -9.16 -9.63 3.28
N SER A 124 -7.84 -9.47 3.17
CA SER A 124 -7.22 -8.57 2.19
C SER A 124 -5.75 -8.97 1.94
N PRO A 125 -5.43 -9.49 0.74
CA PRO A 125 -4.06 -9.83 0.35
C PRO A 125 -3.27 -8.61 -0.17
N PHE A 126 -3.75 -7.38 0.06
CA PHE A 126 -3.15 -6.15 -0.46
C PHE A 126 -1.71 -5.97 0.04
N ARG A 127 -0.84 -5.52 -0.87
CA ARG A 127 0.62 -5.37 -0.64
C ARG A 127 1.11 -4.10 -1.29
N VAL A 128 2.12 -3.46 -0.70
CA VAL A 128 2.78 -2.31 -1.31
C VAL A 128 4.27 -2.55 -1.37
N PHE A 129 4.81 -2.60 -2.58
CA PHE A 129 6.25 -2.62 -2.82
C PHE A 129 6.79 -1.20 -2.65
N THR A 130 7.62 -0.99 -1.63
CA THR A 130 8.10 0.33 -1.24
C THR A 130 9.60 0.40 -1.43
N SER A 131 10.02 1.26 -2.36
CA SER A 131 11.44 1.50 -2.64
C SER A 131 11.93 2.77 -1.96
N LEU A 132 13.13 2.71 -1.39
CA LEU A 132 13.86 3.88 -0.89
C LEU A 132 15.00 4.23 -1.86
N LEU A 133 15.02 5.48 -2.29
CA LEU A 133 16.09 6.07 -3.09
C LEU A 133 17.41 6.11 -2.31
N ARG A 134 18.50 5.70 -2.97
CA ARG A 134 19.86 5.75 -2.43
C ARG A 134 20.62 6.93 -3.03
N LEU A 135 20.52 8.09 -2.40
CA LEU A 135 21.14 9.34 -2.88
C LEU A 135 22.67 9.23 -2.99
N GLU A 136 23.31 8.39 -2.17
CA GLU A 136 24.74 8.12 -2.22
C GLU A 136 25.21 7.48 -3.55
N LEU A 137 24.29 6.94 -4.34
CA LEU A 137 24.56 6.37 -5.67
C LEU A 137 24.44 7.40 -6.80
N ILE A 138 24.02 8.65 -6.51
CA ILE A 138 24.03 9.74 -7.49
C ILE A 138 25.45 10.26 -7.61
N GLU A 139 26.13 10.04 -8.74
CA GLU A 139 27.55 10.38 -8.93
C GLU A 139 27.82 11.89 -8.85
N ASP A 140 26.95 12.70 -9.45
CA ASP A 140 27.06 14.16 -9.46
C ASP A 140 26.75 14.74 -8.07
N PRO A 141 27.74 15.37 -7.40
CA PRO A 141 27.57 15.94 -6.06
C PRO A 141 26.57 17.11 -6.01
N GLU A 142 26.50 17.94 -7.04
CA GLU A 142 25.57 19.07 -7.10
C GLU A 142 24.13 18.57 -7.23
N LEU A 143 23.91 17.58 -8.11
CA LEU A 143 22.61 16.93 -8.27
C LEU A 143 22.18 16.20 -6.99
N ARG A 144 23.12 15.51 -6.33
CA ARG A 144 22.85 14.83 -5.05
C ARG A 144 22.42 15.83 -3.97
N ALA A 145 23.16 16.93 -3.82
CA ALA A 145 22.84 17.98 -2.86
C ALA A 145 21.48 18.64 -3.16
N PHE A 146 21.20 18.89 -4.45
CA PHE A 146 19.90 19.41 -4.88
C PHE A 146 18.76 18.46 -4.50
N ALA A 147 18.88 17.17 -4.86
CA ALA A 147 17.88 16.15 -4.54
C ALA A 147 17.63 16.04 -3.04
N GLN A 148 18.70 16.01 -2.23
CA GLN A 148 18.58 16.00 -0.77
C GLN A 148 17.83 17.25 -0.26
N SER A 149 18.20 18.44 -0.73
CA SER A 149 17.57 19.69 -0.28
C SER A 149 16.08 19.79 -0.62
N THR A 150 15.65 19.17 -1.73
CA THR A 150 14.24 19.11 -2.14
C THR A 150 13.48 18.12 -1.27
N LEU A 151 14.07 16.95 -0.98
CA LEU A 151 13.49 15.94 -0.11
C LEU A 151 13.37 16.42 1.34
N ASP A 152 14.31 17.20 1.85
CA ASP A 152 14.30 17.70 3.24
C ASP A 152 13.19 18.72 3.51
N LYS A 153 12.69 19.39 2.46
CA LYS A 153 11.69 20.46 2.59
C LYS A 153 10.25 19.98 2.51
N ARG A 154 10.02 18.77 1.97
CA ARG A 154 8.65 18.28 1.73
C ARG A 154 8.09 17.54 2.94
N SER A 155 6.77 17.54 3.06
CA SER A 155 6.02 16.64 3.94
C SER A 155 5.01 15.89 3.09
N ILE A 156 5.19 14.57 2.95
CA ILE A 156 4.30 13.73 2.14
C ILE A 156 3.10 13.20 2.93
N PHE A 157 3.08 13.40 4.25
CA PHE A 157 2.01 12.96 5.13
C PHE A 157 1.17 14.15 5.58
N THR A 158 -0.14 13.96 5.61
CA THR A 158 -1.04 14.95 6.21
C THR A 158 -0.89 14.94 7.74
N PRO A 159 -1.05 16.08 8.44
CA PRO A 159 -0.99 16.12 9.90
C PRO A 159 -2.00 15.17 10.57
N THR A 160 -3.18 15.02 9.97
CA THR A 160 -4.21 14.09 10.45
C THR A 160 -3.78 12.63 10.32
N ALA A 161 -3.13 12.23 9.22
CA ALA A 161 -2.61 10.87 9.09
C ALA A 161 -1.59 10.56 10.19
N LEU A 162 -0.65 11.48 10.46
CA LEU A 162 0.34 11.32 11.54
C LEU A 162 -0.34 11.18 12.91
N THR A 163 -1.32 12.04 13.21
CA THR A 163 -2.09 12.01 14.45
C THR A 163 -2.83 10.68 14.64
N LEU A 164 -3.40 10.13 13.56
CA LEU A 164 -4.13 8.86 13.60
C LEU A 164 -3.19 7.65 13.73
N ILE A 165 -1.98 7.73 13.18
CA ILE A 165 -0.92 6.73 13.42
C ILE A 165 -0.55 6.73 14.91
N ASP A 166 -0.24 7.90 15.49
CA ASP A 166 0.09 8.02 16.91
C ASP A 166 -1.05 7.51 17.82
N CYS A 167 -2.29 7.80 17.44
CA CYS A 167 -3.49 7.32 18.11
C CYS A 167 -3.58 5.79 18.10
N ALA A 168 -3.39 5.16 16.94
CA ALA A 168 -3.43 3.70 16.79
C ALA A 168 -2.34 3.03 17.64
N GLU A 169 -1.12 3.58 17.65
CA GLU A 169 0.00 3.08 18.45
C GLU A 169 -0.26 3.20 19.95
N THR A 170 -0.86 4.32 20.39
CA THR A 170 -1.11 4.59 21.82
C THR A 170 -2.31 3.82 22.36
N GLN A 171 -3.39 3.70 21.57
CA GLN A 171 -4.65 3.10 22.00
C GLN A 171 -4.76 1.61 21.65
N GLY A 172 -3.87 1.11 20.78
CA GLY A 172 -3.89 -0.26 20.29
C GLY A 172 -4.83 -0.51 19.10
N GLY A 173 -5.40 0.55 18.53
CA GLY A 173 -6.33 0.45 17.38
C GLY A 173 -7.05 1.76 17.08
N LEU A 174 -7.91 1.73 16.06
CA LEU A 174 -8.74 2.86 15.66
C LEU A 174 -10.22 2.47 15.75
N THR A 175 -11.04 3.40 16.25
CA THR A 175 -12.50 3.31 16.15
C THR A 175 -12.97 3.44 14.70
N GLU A 176 -14.22 3.11 14.41
CA GLU A 176 -14.78 3.19 13.04
C GLU A 176 -14.66 4.58 12.40
N ALA A 177 -14.88 5.66 13.17
CA ALA A 177 -14.72 7.02 12.66
C ALA A 177 -13.26 7.34 12.35
N GLN A 178 -12.35 7.02 13.28
CA GLN A 178 -10.92 7.24 13.11
C GLN A 178 -10.33 6.42 11.96
N ALA A 179 -10.76 5.16 11.79
CA ALA A 179 -10.33 4.31 10.69
C ALA A 179 -10.76 4.85 9.32
N ARG A 180 -11.96 5.43 9.24
CA ARG A 180 -12.44 6.10 8.03
C ARG A 180 -11.59 7.31 7.69
N ASP A 181 -11.34 8.18 8.66
CA ASP A 181 -10.52 9.37 8.47
C ASP A 181 -9.07 9.00 8.13
N PHE A 182 -8.55 7.94 8.76
CA PHE A 182 -7.21 7.41 8.48
C PHE A 182 -7.09 7.00 7.02
N VAL A 183 -8.05 6.25 6.47
CA VAL A 183 -8.01 5.82 5.06
C VAL A 183 -8.01 7.03 4.13
N VAL A 184 -8.85 8.04 4.39
CA VAL A 184 -8.91 9.27 3.56
C VAL A 184 -7.59 10.01 3.61
N HIS A 185 -7.05 10.24 4.81
CA HIS A 185 -5.84 11.04 4.99
C HIS A 185 -4.55 10.32 4.60
N ALA A 186 -4.52 8.99 4.68
CA ALA A 186 -3.43 8.18 4.16
C ALA A 186 -3.45 8.15 2.63
N LEU A 187 -4.64 8.14 2.00
CA LEU A 187 -4.77 8.13 0.54
C LEU A 187 -4.14 9.38 -0.11
N GLU A 188 -4.23 10.54 0.54
CA GLU A 188 -3.63 11.79 0.06
C GLU A 188 -2.10 11.70 -0.13
N THR A 189 -1.40 10.83 0.61
CA THR A 189 0.04 10.61 0.41
C THR A 189 0.37 9.98 -0.95
N PHE A 190 -0.60 9.33 -1.59
CA PHE A 190 -0.40 8.55 -2.82
C PHE A 190 -1.11 9.16 -4.04
N ARG A 191 -1.82 10.27 -3.87
CA ARG A 191 -2.56 10.93 -4.94
C ARG A 191 -1.58 11.53 -5.96
N TRP A 192 -1.96 11.50 -7.23
CA TRP A 192 -1.18 12.18 -8.26
C TRP A 192 -1.29 13.71 -8.12
N HIS A 193 -0.14 14.39 -8.13
CA HIS A 193 -0.06 15.85 -8.17
C HIS A 193 0.54 16.30 -9.51
N HIS A 194 -0.18 17.13 -10.27
CA HIS A 194 0.24 17.59 -11.61
C HIS A 194 1.38 18.62 -11.60
N SER A 195 1.59 19.30 -10.47
CA SER A 195 2.63 20.31 -10.33
C SER A 195 3.87 19.71 -9.68
N ALA A 196 5.03 19.86 -10.31
CA ALA A 196 6.31 19.59 -9.66
C ALA A 196 6.60 20.68 -8.62
N THR A 197 7.02 20.29 -7.42
CA THR A 197 7.47 21.17 -6.34
C THR A 197 8.98 21.31 -6.31
#